data_AF-V7I0C3-F1
#
_entry.id   AF-V7I0C3-F1
#
_cell.length_a   1.000
_cell.length_b   1.000
_cell.length_c   1.000
_cell.angle_alpha   90.00
_cell.angle_beta   90.00
_cell.angle_gamma   90.00
#
_symmetry.space_group_name_H-M   'P 1'
#
loop_
_entity.id
_entity.type
_entity.pdbx_description
1 polymer ?
#
loop_
_entity_poly.entity_id
_entity_poly.type
_entity_poly.pdbx_seq_one_letter_code
_entity_poly.pdbx_strand_id
1 'polypeptide(L)'
;MFMNRMKHTFDGGIRLVEAVCSSLTSERIDIDDFSRNLGIITHFECDFFCRYHLDDDRHDDYLPHFIYEARLHLEYLSSGDFLRFKEEVHVADVRSLVIELRKMYEKGASSFENDLLFAIGAAVSTCGIVVRQQALSGSGFHRESFSAVMTR
;
A
#
# COMPACT_ATOMS: atom_id res chain seq x y z
N MET A 1 -3.46 -11.37 15.47
CA MET A 1 -3.68 -10.02 16.06
C MET A 1 -2.32 -9.36 16.28
N PHE A 2 -1.67 -8.89 15.21
CA PHE A 2 -0.28 -8.40 15.22
C PHE A 2 -0.16 -6.88 14.92
N MET A 3 -1.27 -6.15 14.81
CA MET A 3 -1.27 -4.75 14.37
C MET A 3 -1.13 -3.69 15.50
N ASN A 4 -0.88 -4.08 16.76
CA ASN A 4 -1.09 -3.14 17.88
C ASN A 4 0.18 -2.52 18.52
N ARG A 5 1.41 -2.68 17.98
CA ARG A 5 2.61 -2.07 18.58
C ARG A 5 3.77 -1.75 17.62
N MET A 6 3.52 -1.45 16.35
CA MET A 6 4.50 -0.69 15.58
C MET A 6 3.97 0.72 15.44
N LYS A 7 4.77 1.71 15.84
CA LYS A 7 4.53 3.08 15.39
C LYS A 7 4.48 3.02 13.86
N HIS A 8 3.35 3.37 13.27
CA HIS A 8 3.16 3.46 11.82
C HIS A 8 3.89 4.71 11.29
N THR A 9 5.15 4.86 11.68
CA THR A 9 6.04 5.89 11.15
C THR A 9 6.60 5.40 9.84
N PHE A 10 6.93 6.33 8.95
CA PHE A 10 7.49 6.04 7.64
C PHE A 10 8.68 5.06 7.71
N ASP A 11 9.64 5.34 8.59
CA ASP A 11 10.85 4.50 8.75
C ASP A 11 10.55 3.08 9.26
N GLY A 12 9.56 2.94 10.15
CA GLY A 12 9.13 1.64 10.65
C GLY A 12 8.41 0.84 9.58
N GLY A 13 7.44 1.48 8.92
CA GLY A 13 6.62 0.88 7.87
C GLY A 13 7.45 0.46 6.67
N ILE A 14 8.39 1.29 6.20
CA ILE A 14 9.15 0.97 4.98
C ILE A 14 10.03 -0.27 5.16
N ARG A 15 10.63 -0.45 6.34
CA ARG A 15 11.41 -1.66 6.66
C ARG A 15 10.54 -2.91 6.70
N LEU A 16 9.32 -2.79 7.21
CA LEU A 16 8.35 -3.89 7.18
C LEU A 16 7.97 -4.24 5.75
N VAL A 17 7.66 -3.23 4.93
CA VAL A 17 7.34 -3.42 3.50
C VAL A 17 8.46 -4.16 2.78
N GLU A 18 9.73 -3.78 2.98
CA GLU A 18 10.88 -4.47 2.39
C GLU A 18 10.99 -5.94 2.83
N ALA A 19 10.78 -6.21 4.12
CA ALA A 19 10.81 -7.55 4.67
C ALA A 19 9.68 -8.42 4.08
N VAL A 20 8.47 -7.87 3.97
CA VAL A 20 7.31 -8.57 3.39
C VAL A 20 7.52 -8.78 1.88
N CYS A 21 8.03 -7.79 1.14
CA CYS A 21 8.37 -7.95 -0.28
C CYS A 21 9.36 -9.11 -0.51
N SER A 22 10.37 -9.23 0.35
CA SER A 22 11.35 -10.33 0.29
C SER A 22 10.71 -11.70 0.53
N SER A 23 9.62 -11.77 1.30
CA SER A 23 8.87 -13.02 1.50
C SER A 23 8.05 -13.43 0.27
N LEU A 24 7.58 -12.45 -0.52
CA LEU A 24 6.75 -12.66 -1.71
C LEU A 24 7.55 -13.20 -2.91
N THR A 25 8.86 -12.99 -2.93
CA THR A 25 9.75 -13.48 -3.99
C THR A 25 10.34 -14.87 -3.68
N SER A 26 9.95 -15.48 -2.55
CA SER A 26 10.33 -16.85 -2.24
C SER A 26 9.73 -17.85 -3.24
N GLU A 27 10.44 -18.97 -3.50
CA GLU A 27 10.08 -19.91 -4.56
C GLU A 27 8.72 -20.62 -4.36
N ARG A 28 8.12 -20.57 -3.17
CA ARG A 28 6.92 -21.36 -2.81
C ARG A 28 6.00 -20.63 -1.84
N ILE A 29 5.24 -19.66 -2.35
CA ILE A 29 4.17 -18.99 -1.62
C ILE A 29 2.81 -19.44 -2.16
N ASP A 30 1.85 -19.74 -1.27
CA ASP A 30 0.47 -19.98 -1.69
C ASP A 30 -0.28 -18.67 -1.94
N ILE A 31 -1.45 -18.76 -2.56
CA ILE A 31 -2.22 -17.56 -2.95
C ILE A 31 -2.76 -16.79 -1.74
N ASP A 32 -3.09 -17.47 -0.65
CA ASP A 32 -3.68 -16.85 0.53
C ASP A 32 -2.62 -16.02 1.28
N ASP A 33 -1.43 -16.59 1.45
CA ASP A 33 -0.27 -15.92 2.02
C ASP A 33 0.22 -14.78 1.11
N PHE A 34 0.21 -14.98 -0.21
CA PHE A 34 0.53 -13.92 -1.17
C PHE A 34 -0.46 -12.75 -1.07
N SER A 35 -1.76 -13.02 -1.12
CA SER A 35 -2.80 -12.00 -1.02
C SER A 35 -2.77 -11.28 0.32
N ARG A 36 -2.54 -12.00 1.43
CA ARG A 36 -2.39 -11.39 2.75
C ARG A 36 -1.18 -10.46 2.80
N ASN A 37 -0.03 -10.92 2.34
CA ASN A 37 1.21 -10.14 2.36
C ASN A 37 1.14 -8.92 1.43
N LEU A 38 0.51 -9.06 0.26
CA LEU A 38 0.23 -7.95 -0.65
C LEU A 38 -0.70 -6.91 0.02
N GLY A 39 -1.75 -7.36 0.72
CA GLY A 39 -2.63 -6.49 1.48
C GLY A 39 -1.93 -5.74 2.63
N ILE A 40 -0.96 -6.39 3.29
CA ILE A 40 -0.13 -5.73 4.30
C ILE A 40 0.71 -4.64 3.65
N ILE A 41 1.40 -4.94 2.54
CA ILE A 41 2.22 -3.96 1.83
C ILE A 41 1.38 -2.74 1.43
N THR A 42 0.25 -2.96 0.75
CA THR A 42 -0.58 -1.85 0.26
C THR A 42 -1.18 -1.03 1.39
N HIS A 43 -1.52 -1.63 2.53
CA HIS A 43 -1.96 -0.87 3.72
C HIS A 43 -0.88 0.09 4.20
N PHE A 44 0.35 -0.39 4.44
CA PHE A 44 1.45 0.46 4.91
C PHE A 44 1.81 1.56 3.90
N GLU A 45 1.73 1.25 2.60
CA GLU A 45 1.98 2.25 1.57
C GLU A 45 0.94 3.36 1.54
N CYS A 46 -0.35 3.02 1.68
CA CYS A 46 -1.40 4.01 1.82
C CYS A 46 -1.20 4.90 3.06
N ASP A 47 -0.79 4.30 4.19
CA ASP A 47 -0.52 5.03 5.43
C ASP A 47 0.58 6.10 5.25
N PHE A 48 1.55 5.90 4.35
CA PHE A 48 2.60 6.90 4.06
C PHE A 48 2.09 8.20 3.42
N PHE A 49 0.81 8.24 3.04
CA PHE A 49 0.13 9.41 2.49
C PHE A 49 -1.05 9.86 3.38
N CYS A 50 -1.23 9.24 4.55
CA CYS A 50 -2.19 9.68 5.56
C CYS A 50 -1.56 10.70 6.49
N ARG A 51 -2.17 11.88 6.63
CA ARG A 51 -1.60 12.98 7.43
C ARG A 51 -1.34 12.64 8.89
N TYR A 52 -2.19 11.82 9.51
CA TYR A 52 -2.02 11.41 10.90
C TYR A 52 -0.87 10.42 11.11
N HIS A 53 -0.39 9.80 10.03
CA HIS A 53 0.81 8.96 10.03
C HIS A 53 2.09 9.74 9.69
N LEU A 54 1.96 11.00 9.26
CA LEU A 54 3.07 11.90 8.93
C LEU A 54 3.41 12.89 10.04
N ASP A 55 2.41 13.24 10.85
CA ASP A 55 2.55 14.17 11.97
C ASP A 55 2.73 13.37 13.27
N ASP A 56 3.98 13.22 13.72
CA ASP A 56 4.34 12.50 14.95
C ASP A 56 3.62 13.08 16.19
N ASP A 57 3.22 14.36 16.15
CA ASP A 57 2.51 15.02 17.26
C ASP A 57 1.01 14.70 17.32
N ARG A 58 0.44 14.10 16.25
CA ARG A 58 -0.99 13.75 16.16
C ARG A 58 -1.26 12.26 16.13
N HIS A 59 -0.22 11.44 16.22
CA HIS A 59 -0.32 9.99 16.07
C HIS A 59 -1.21 9.34 17.15
N ASP A 60 -1.26 9.90 18.36
CA ASP A 60 -2.01 9.36 19.50
C ASP A 60 -3.49 9.85 19.55
N ASP A 61 -3.90 10.72 18.62
CA ASP A 61 -5.26 11.26 18.53
C ASP A 61 -6.18 10.34 17.70
N TYR A 62 -6.55 9.20 18.28
CA TYR A 62 -7.33 8.15 17.60
C TYR A 62 -8.68 8.62 17.03
N LEU A 63 -9.42 9.46 17.76
CA LEU A 63 -10.74 9.92 17.31
C LEU A 63 -10.63 10.89 16.11
N PRO A 64 -9.81 11.95 16.16
CA PRO A 64 -9.52 12.78 14.99
C PRO A 64 -9.00 12.00 13.79
N HIS A 65 -8.12 11.01 14.04
CA HIS A 65 -7.61 10.13 12.98
C HIS A 65 -8.74 9.34 12.30
N PHE A 66 -9.58 8.65 13.08
CA PHE A 66 -10.72 7.91 12.55
C PHE A 66 -11.70 8.80 11.76
N ILE A 67 -11.99 10.01 12.26
CA ILE A 67 -12.85 10.97 11.55
C ILE A 67 -12.24 11.38 10.21
N TYR A 68 -10.92 11.56 10.16
CA TYR A 68 -10.19 11.89 8.94
C TYR A 68 -10.25 10.73 7.93
N GLU A 69 -10.00 9.49 8.34
CA GLU A 69 -10.11 8.33 7.46
C GLU A 69 -11.54 8.12 6.95
N ALA A 70 -12.55 8.32 7.80
CA ALA A 70 -13.95 8.28 7.38
C ALA A 70 -14.26 9.36 6.33
N ARG A 71 -13.67 10.55 6.45
CA ARG A 71 -13.81 11.62 5.44
C ARG A 71 -13.11 11.27 4.13
N LEU A 72 -11.90 10.71 4.19
CA LEU A 72 -11.21 10.19 3.01
C LEU A 72 -12.08 9.16 2.27
N HIS A 73 -12.72 8.26 3.01
CA HIS A 73 -13.62 7.27 2.41
C HIS A 73 -14.81 7.92 1.69
N LEU A 74 -15.46 8.91 2.32
CA LEU A 74 -16.56 9.64 1.69
C LEU A 74 -16.10 10.42 0.45
N GLU A 75 -14.92 11.06 0.52
CA GLU A 75 -14.33 11.77 -0.61
C GLU A 75 -14.09 10.81 -1.78
N TYR A 76 -13.50 9.65 -1.51
CA TYR A 76 -13.28 8.58 -2.50
C TYR A 76 -14.59 8.14 -3.16
N LEU A 77 -15.65 7.87 -2.36
CA LEU A 77 -16.96 7.50 -2.91
C LEU A 77 -17.58 8.60 -3.77
N SER A 78 -17.36 9.87 -3.41
CA SER A 78 -17.85 11.02 -4.19
C SER A 78 -17.05 11.30 -5.46
N SER A 79 -15.80 10.82 -5.52
CA SER A 79 -14.88 11.04 -6.64
C SER A 79 -15.23 10.24 -7.89
N GLY A 80 -15.99 9.14 -7.76
CA GLY A 80 -16.30 8.22 -8.85
C GLY A 80 -15.04 7.71 -9.59
N ASP A 81 -15.15 7.52 -10.90
CA ASP A 81 -14.05 7.02 -11.75
C ASP A 81 -12.98 8.10 -12.08
N PHE A 82 -13.13 9.33 -11.58
CA PHE A 82 -12.26 10.45 -11.93
C PHE A 82 -10.93 10.43 -11.20
N LEU A 83 -10.86 9.75 -10.05
CA LEU A 83 -9.65 9.67 -9.25
C LEU A 83 -8.69 8.64 -9.87
N ARG A 84 -7.86 9.12 -10.79
CA ARG A 84 -6.84 8.34 -11.47
C ARG A 84 -5.49 8.95 -11.23
N PHE A 85 -4.59 8.15 -10.66
CA PHE A 85 -3.18 8.49 -10.61
C PHE A 85 -2.62 8.49 -12.04
N LYS A 86 -2.11 9.64 -12.50
CA LYS A 86 -1.64 9.84 -13.88
C LYS A 86 -0.12 9.94 -14.00
N GLU A 87 0.57 9.93 -12.88
CA GLU A 87 2.02 10.07 -12.87
C GLU A 87 2.68 8.73 -13.20
N GLU A 88 3.63 8.77 -14.12
CA GLU A 88 4.44 7.60 -14.47
C GLU A 88 5.71 7.58 -13.61
N VAL A 89 5.80 6.61 -12.71
CA VAL A 89 6.99 6.41 -11.87
C VAL A 89 7.68 5.11 -12.27
N HIS A 90 8.88 5.26 -12.85
CA HIS A 90 9.69 4.13 -13.29
C HIS A 90 10.81 3.85 -12.29
N VAL A 91 10.62 2.82 -11.47
CA VAL A 91 11.57 2.39 -10.44
C VAL A 91 11.66 0.87 -10.40
N ALA A 92 12.77 0.36 -9.89
CA ALA A 92 13.06 -1.08 -9.87
C ALA A 92 12.41 -1.81 -8.69
N ASP A 93 12.16 -1.10 -7.58
CA ASP A 93 11.71 -1.68 -6.32
C ASP A 93 10.71 -0.77 -5.59
N VAL A 94 10.01 -1.37 -4.63
CA VAL A 94 8.95 -0.74 -3.83
C VAL A 94 9.46 0.41 -2.97
N ARG A 95 10.67 0.30 -2.40
CA ARG A 95 11.23 1.36 -1.56
C ARG A 95 11.47 2.63 -2.37
N SER A 96 12.10 2.48 -3.53
CA SER A 96 12.34 3.57 -4.48
C SER A 96 11.04 4.21 -4.95
N LEU A 97 9.99 3.40 -5.19
CA LEU A 97 8.66 3.89 -5.56
C LEU A 97 8.07 4.81 -4.50
N VAL A 98 8.00 4.33 -3.26
CA VAL A 98 7.42 5.08 -2.14
C VAL A 98 8.18 6.39 -1.92
N ILE A 99 9.52 6.38 -2.01
CA ILE A 99 10.33 7.59 -1.84
C ILE A 99 10.02 8.63 -2.92
N GLU A 100 9.93 8.23 -4.19
CA GLU A 100 9.61 9.17 -5.28
C GLU A 100 8.18 9.71 -5.16
N LEU A 101 7.20 8.84 -4.86
CA LEU A 101 5.82 9.26 -4.62
C LEU A 101 5.71 10.23 -3.44
N ARG A 102 6.45 10.01 -2.35
CA ARG A 102 6.49 10.92 -1.20
C ARG A 102 7.02 12.30 -1.57
N LYS A 103 8.11 12.37 -2.35
CA LYS A 103 8.65 13.66 -2.84
C LYS A 103 7.64 14.42 -3.71
N MET A 104 6.83 13.71 -4.48
CA MET A 104 5.79 14.31 -5.32
C MET A 104 4.61 14.76 -4.47
N TYR A 105 4.16 13.92 -3.54
CA TYR A 105 3.10 14.22 -2.58
C TYR A 105 3.39 15.49 -1.77
N GLU A 106 4.62 15.63 -1.25
CA GLU A 106 5.04 16.78 -0.44
C GLU A 106 5.13 18.10 -1.22
N LYS A 107 5.25 18.05 -2.55
CA LYS A 107 5.18 19.24 -3.42
C LYS A 107 3.74 19.66 -3.73
N GLY A 108 2.79 18.74 -3.57
CA GLY A 108 1.37 18.97 -3.83
C GLY A 108 0.70 19.82 -2.77
N ALA A 109 -0.54 20.21 -3.05
CA ALA A 109 -1.38 20.85 -2.04
C ALA A 109 -1.83 19.84 -0.98
N SER A 110 -1.95 20.29 0.25
CA SER A 110 -2.53 19.48 1.33
C SER A 110 -4.06 19.38 1.16
N SER A 111 -4.54 18.45 0.32
CA SER A 111 -5.98 18.12 0.14
C SER A 111 -6.28 16.62 0.31
N PHE A 112 -7.53 16.27 0.65
CA PHE A 112 -7.96 14.86 0.71
C PHE A 112 -7.78 14.15 -0.64
N GLU A 113 -8.02 14.88 -1.73
CA GLU A 113 -7.78 14.40 -3.09
C GLU A 113 -6.30 14.01 -3.29
N ASN A 114 -5.35 14.83 -2.84
CA ASN A 114 -3.92 14.53 -2.94
C ASN A 114 -3.57 13.28 -2.12
N ASP A 115 -4.07 13.19 -0.89
CA ASP A 115 -3.88 12.03 -0.01
C ASP A 115 -4.39 10.74 -0.68
N LEU A 116 -5.60 10.78 -1.27
CA LEU A 116 -6.20 9.65 -2.00
C LEU A 116 -5.44 9.29 -3.28
N LEU A 117 -5.07 10.28 -4.09
CA LEU A 117 -4.36 10.06 -5.36
C LEU A 117 -3.05 9.32 -5.14
N PHE A 118 -2.26 9.76 -4.15
CA PHE A 118 -0.97 9.13 -3.87
C PHE A 118 -1.12 7.78 -3.17
N ALA A 119 -2.09 7.60 -2.27
CA ALA A 119 -2.37 6.30 -1.68
C ALA A 119 -2.75 5.25 -2.74
N ILE A 120 -3.69 5.58 -3.64
CA ILE A 120 -4.11 4.69 -4.72
C ILE A 120 -2.98 4.46 -5.73
N GLY A 121 -2.25 5.52 -6.09
CA GLY A 121 -1.10 5.45 -6.99
C GLY A 121 -0.02 4.51 -6.48
N ALA A 122 0.31 4.59 -5.19
CA ALA A 122 1.25 3.70 -4.52
C ALA A 122 0.77 2.25 -4.56
N ALA A 123 -0.45 1.98 -4.08
CA ALA A 123 -0.98 0.63 -4.03
C ALA A 123 -1.02 -0.06 -5.41
N VAL A 124 -1.49 0.64 -6.44
CA VAL A 124 -1.55 0.11 -7.82
C VAL A 124 -0.16 -0.15 -8.38
N SER A 125 0.75 0.82 -8.22
CA SER A 125 2.12 0.73 -8.74
C SER A 125 2.89 -0.41 -8.07
N THR A 126 2.74 -0.57 -6.75
CA THR A 126 3.38 -1.64 -5.98
C THR A 126 2.83 -3.00 -6.34
N CYS A 127 1.51 -3.15 -6.49
CA CYS A 127 0.95 -4.39 -7.03
C CYS A 127 1.58 -4.74 -8.38
N GLY A 128 1.75 -3.74 -9.27
CA GLY A 128 2.41 -3.93 -10.55
C GLY A 128 3.89 -4.36 -10.43
N ILE A 129 4.65 -3.81 -9.48
CA ILE A 129 6.05 -4.21 -9.23
C ILE A 129 6.11 -5.64 -8.67
N VAL A 130 5.36 -5.92 -7.61
CA VAL A 130 5.36 -7.20 -6.89
C VAL A 130 4.94 -8.35 -7.80
N VAL A 131 3.86 -8.19 -8.57
CA VAL A 131 3.40 -9.21 -9.52
C VAL A 131 4.43 -9.47 -10.62
N ARG A 132 5.10 -8.42 -11.13
CA ARG A 132 6.18 -8.59 -12.12
C ARG A 132 7.38 -9.32 -11.53
N GLN A 133 7.78 -8.98 -10.31
CA GLN A 133 8.91 -9.64 -9.64
C GLN A 133 8.64 -11.12 -9.37
N GLN A 134 7.43 -11.47 -8.92
CA GLN A 134 7.01 -12.86 -8.72
C GLN A 134 6.96 -13.65 -10.04
N ALA A 135 6.51 -13.02 -11.13
CA ALA A 135 6.52 -13.67 -12.45
C ALA A 135 7.95 -13.96 -12.95
N LEU A 136 8.90 -13.07 -12.65
CA LEU A 136 10.32 -13.23 -13.03
C LEU A 136 11.08 -14.23 -12.15
N SER A 137 10.66 -14.43 -10.89
CA SER A 137 11.33 -15.37 -9.98
C SER A 137 11.01 -16.84 -10.25
N GLY A 138 10.07 -17.15 -11.16
CA GLY A 138 9.71 -18.54 -11.53
C GLY A 138 8.94 -19.30 -10.45
N SER A 139 8.54 -18.65 -9.35
CA SER A 139 7.77 -19.20 -8.23
C SER A 139 6.31 -19.42 -8.64
N GLY A 140 5.95 -20.56 -9.22
CA GLY A 140 4.54 -20.83 -9.59
C GLY A 140 3.60 -20.91 -8.36
N PHE A 141 2.39 -20.36 -8.47
CA PHE A 141 1.32 -20.58 -7.47
C PHE A 141 0.88 -22.06 -7.43
N HIS A 142 0.55 -22.59 -6.25
CA HIS A 142 -0.04 -23.92 -6.12
C HIS A 142 -1.37 -24.00 -6.90
N ARG A 143 -1.45 -24.88 -7.90
CA ARG A 143 -2.64 -25.07 -8.76
C ARG A 143 -3.89 -25.55 -8.01
N GLU A 144 -3.76 -26.02 -6.78
CA GLU A 144 -4.88 -26.55 -6.01
C GLU A 144 -5.79 -25.46 -5.42
N SER A 145 -5.30 -24.22 -5.28
CA SER A 145 -6.07 -23.12 -4.68
C SER A 145 -7.06 -22.45 -5.66
N PHE A 146 -6.85 -22.57 -6.97
CA PHE A 146 -7.74 -21.97 -7.98
C PHE A 146 -9.08 -22.70 -8.12
N SER A 147 -9.12 -24.00 -7.81
CA SER A 147 -10.34 -24.82 -7.89
C SER A 147 -11.36 -24.44 -6.81
N ALA A 148 -10.89 -24.00 -5.64
CA ALA A 148 -11.74 -23.69 -4.49
C ALA A 148 -12.38 -22.30 -4.54
N VAL A 149 -11.79 -21.35 -5.28
CA VAL A 149 -12.29 -19.96 -5.39
C VAL A 149 -13.34 -19.82 -6.50
N MET A 150 -13.32 -20.69 -7.51
CA MET A 150 -14.31 -20.69 -8.62
C MET A 150 -15.57 -21.54 -8.32
N THR A 151 -15.66 -22.14 -7.13
CA THR A 151 -16.77 -23.03 -6.72
C THR A 151 -17.56 -22.54 -5.50
N ARG A 152 -17.45 -21.26 -5.13
CA ARG A 152 -18.28 -20.65 -4.07
C ARG A 152 -19.08 -19.47 -4.57
#